data_AF-A0A7L4IFP1-F1
#
_entry.id   AF-A0A7L4IFP1-F1
#
_cell.length_a   1.000
_cell.length_b   1.000
_cell.length_c   1.000
_cell.angle_alpha   90.00
_cell.angle_beta   90.00
_cell.angle_gamma   90.00
#
_symmetry.space_group_name_H-M   'P 1'
#
loop_
_entity.id
_entity.type
_entity.pdbx_description
1 polymer ?
#
loop_
_entity_poly.entity_id
_entity_poly.type
_entity_poly.pdbx_seq_one_letter_code
_entity_poly.pdbx_strand_id
1 'polypeptide(L)'
;AVQVTVLPSPRCLFDDPVQIHVVGLLPQQAVTLRASLVDESGELFQAHAHYRAGSSGELDLSCSPALGGSYSGVEPMGLLWSLQSKSPYKRLAKRNVLTPFCVDFEVYEGHGDMSRLLGKCTNERWFLREGVKRISVREGRLKATLFLPP
;
A
#
# COMPACT_ATOMS: atom_id res chain seq x y z
N ALA A 1 2.04 21.94 3.79
CA ALA A 1 1.14 20.78 3.87
C ALA A 1 2.01 19.53 3.76
N VAL A 2 1.69 18.46 4.50
CA VAL A 2 2.48 17.22 4.44
C VAL A 2 2.13 16.47 3.16
N GLN A 3 3.13 16.13 2.37
CA GLN A 3 2.97 15.42 1.10
C GLN A 3 3.48 13.99 1.24
N VAL A 4 2.65 13.03 0.84
CA VAL A 4 2.98 11.60 0.78
C VAL A 4 3.15 11.24 -0.69
N THR A 5 4.28 10.62 -1.03
CA THR A 5 4.62 10.23 -2.40
C THR A 5 4.98 8.76 -2.43
N VAL A 6 4.46 8.05 -3.44
CA VAL A 6 4.83 6.67 -3.72
C VAL A 6 5.63 6.64 -5.01
N LEU A 7 6.86 6.15 -4.94
CA LEU A 7 7.80 6.06 -6.04
C LEU A 7 7.90 4.58 -6.52
N PRO A 8 8.20 4.35 -7.80
CA PRO A 8 8.50 5.35 -8.84
C PRO A 8 7.26 6.04 -9.44
N SER A 9 6.07 5.51 -9.20
CA SER A 9 4.83 5.98 -9.83
C SER A 9 3.63 5.76 -8.90
N PRO A 10 2.60 6.63 -8.96
CA PRO A 10 1.33 6.39 -8.28
C PRO A 10 0.61 5.13 -8.81
N ARG A 11 1.03 4.62 -9.98
CA ARG A 11 0.55 3.36 -10.58
C ARG A 11 1.71 2.38 -10.75
N CYS A 12 1.57 1.18 -10.22
CA CYS A 12 2.59 0.13 -10.31
C CYS A 12 1.91 -1.24 -10.33
N LEU A 13 2.66 -2.31 -10.61
CA LEU A 13 2.12 -3.65 -10.47
C LEU A 13 2.02 -4.05 -8.99
N PHE A 14 1.14 -5.00 -8.71
CA PHE A 14 0.93 -5.49 -7.36
C PHE A 14 2.19 -6.13 -6.76
N ASP A 15 3.03 -6.73 -7.59
CA ASP A 15 4.31 -7.35 -7.26
C ASP A 15 5.51 -6.39 -7.34
N ASP A 16 5.35 -5.18 -7.86
CA ASP A 16 6.44 -4.20 -7.91
C ASP A 16 6.73 -3.62 -6.51
N PRO A 17 8.00 -3.55 -6.09
CA PRO A 17 8.36 -2.82 -4.88
C PRO A 17 8.09 -1.33 -5.07
N VAL A 18 7.69 -0.66 -3.98
CA VAL A 18 7.49 0.79 -3.96
C VAL A 18 8.27 1.42 -2.82
N GLN A 19 8.63 2.68 -3.00
CA GLN A 19 9.20 3.50 -1.93
C GLN A 19 8.16 4.54 -1.50
N ILE A 20 7.99 4.71 -0.20
CA ILE A 20 7.05 5.66 0.38
C ILE A 20 7.87 6.77 1.03
N HIS A 21 7.67 8.00 0.56
CA HIS A 21 8.36 9.18 1.04
C HIS A 21 7.35 10.21 1.53
N VAL A 22 7.61 10.78 2.70
CA VAL A 22 6.78 11.84 3.30
C VAL A 22 7.64 13.07 3.52
N VAL A 23 7.16 14.22 3.04
CA VAL A 23 7.85 15.51 3.15
C VAL A 23 6.95 16.57 3.77
N GLY A 24 7.57 17.58 4.38
CA GLY A 24 6.86 18.71 5.00
C GLY A 24 6.40 18.44 6.43
N LEU A 25 6.98 17.44 7.11
CA LEU A 25 6.84 17.24 8.55
C LEU A 25 7.72 18.24 9.32
N LEU A 26 7.48 18.39 10.62
CA LEU A 26 8.41 19.07 11.51
C LEU A 26 9.64 18.18 11.77
N PRO A 27 10.81 18.76 12.04
CA PRO A 27 11.99 18.01 12.45
C PRO A 27 11.68 17.09 13.63
N GLN A 28 12.07 15.82 13.51
CA GLN A 28 11.86 14.81 14.57
C GLN A 28 10.38 14.59 14.97
N GLN A 29 9.43 14.99 14.13
CA GLN A 29 8.00 14.81 14.41
C GLN A 29 7.65 13.33 14.49
N ALA A 30 6.95 12.96 15.56
CA ALA A 30 6.34 11.65 15.69
C ALA A 30 5.10 11.58 14.78
N VAL A 31 5.00 10.53 13.97
CA VAL A 31 3.88 10.30 13.05
C VAL A 31 3.49 8.83 13.02
N THR A 32 2.25 8.55 12.65
CA THR A 32 1.77 7.20 12.36
C THR A 32 1.37 7.13 10.89
N LEU A 33 1.96 6.20 10.16
CA LEU A 33 1.55 5.91 8.79
C LEU A 33 0.54 4.78 8.80
N ARG A 34 -0.52 4.92 8.02
CA ARG A 34 -1.53 3.89 7.80
C ARG A 34 -1.64 3.59 6.32
N ALA A 35 -1.71 2.30 5.98
CA ALA A 35 -2.17 1.84 4.69
C ALA A 35 -3.56 1.23 4.83
N SER A 36 -4.45 1.54 3.90
CA SER A 36 -5.78 0.93 3.82
C SER A 36 -6.14 0.54 2.40
N LEU A 37 -6.81 -0.60 2.27
CA LEU A 37 -7.27 -1.17 1.02
C LEU A 37 -8.65 -1.79 1.23
N VAL A 38 -9.58 -1.53 0.32
CA VAL A 38 -10.86 -2.23 0.28
C VAL A 38 -10.83 -3.22 -0.87
N ASP A 39 -11.12 -4.49 -0.58
CA ASP A 39 -11.09 -5.54 -1.59
C ASP A 39 -12.40 -5.61 -2.41
N GLU A 40 -12.45 -6.51 -3.37
CA GLU A 40 -13.62 -6.64 -4.27
C GLU A 40 -14.89 -7.14 -3.54
N SER A 41 -14.76 -7.67 -2.32
CA SER A 41 -15.88 -8.06 -1.47
C SER A 41 -16.36 -6.94 -0.54
N GLY A 42 -15.67 -5.80 -0.54
CA GLY A 42 -15.93 -4.68 0.36
C GLY A 42 -15.27 -4.82 1.73
N GLU A 43 -14.39 -5.81 1.92
CA GLU A 43 -13.67 -5.98 3.18
C GLU A 43 -12.49 -5.01 3.27
N LEU A 44 -12.35 -4.37 4.44
CA LEU A 44 -11.31 -3.40 4.69
C LEU A 44 -10.07 -4.08 5.28
N PHE A 45 -8.94 -3.90 4.61
CA PHE A 45 -7.62 -4.31 5.07
C PHE A 45 -6.82 -3.09 5.48
N GLN A 46 -6.15 -3.16 6.63
CA GLN A 46 -5.34 -2.07 7.17
C GLN A 46 -4.05 -2.57 7.80
N ALA A 47 -3.05 -1.70 7.75
CA ALA A 47 -1.80 -1.81 8.49
C ALA A 47 -1.40 -0.42 8.94
N HIS A 48 -0.69 -0.33 10.06
CA HIS A 48 -0.11 0.94 10.49
C HIS A 48 1.26 0.72 11.13
N ALA A 49 2.10 1.74 11.08
CA ALA A 49 3.38 1.74 11.78
C ALA A 49 3.74 3.15 12.26
N HIS A 50 4.43 3.19 13.40
CA HIS A 50 4.88 4.41 14.03
C HIS A 50 6.28 4.79 13.54
N TYR A 51 6.47 6.07 13.22
CA TYR A 51 7.72 6.60 12.70
C TYR A 51 8.08 7.92 13.37
N ARG A 52 9.34 8.31 13.20
CA ARG A 52 9.83 9.64 13.55
C ARG A 52 10.51 10.23 12.33
N ALA A 53 10.12 11.44 11.93
CA ALA A 53 10.73 12.15 10.81
C ALA A 53 12.20 12.45 11.09
N GLY A 54 13.00 12.58 10.05
CA GLY A 54 14.38 13.06 10.14
C GLY A 54 14.47 14.53 10.59
N SER A 55 15.69 15.03 10.73
CA SER A 55 15.95 16.44 11.08
C SER A 55 15.51 17.42 9.99
N SER A 56 15.40 16.99 8.73
CA SER A 56 14.88 17.80 7.62
C SER A 56 13.34 17.86 7.58
N GLY A 57 12.64 17.11 8.43
CA GLY A 57 11.18 16.96 8.33
C GLY A 57 10.75 16.02 7.19
N GLU A 58 11.64 15.14 6.76
CA GLU A 58 11.41 14.12 5.75
C GLU A 58 11.41 12.72 6.39
N LEU A 59 10.68 11.80 5.81
CA LEU A 59 10.61 10.41 6.23
C LEU A 59 10.63 9.51 5.00
N ASP A 60 11.69 8.73 4.86
CA ASP A 60 11.82 7.68 3.84
C ASP A 60 11.77 6.30 4.51
N LEU A 61 10.77 5.50 4.14
CA LEU A 61 10.55 4.17 4.70
C LEU A 61 11.64 3.18 4.27
N SER A 62 12.46 3.51 3.26
CA SER A 62 13.58 2.68 2.83
C SER A 62 14.70 2.57 3.87
N CYS A 63 14.84 3.60 4.72
CA CYS A 63 15.93 3.74 5.68
C CYS A 63 15.45 4.08 7.10
N SER A 64 14.19 4.48 7.27
CA SER A 64 13.62 4.83 8.57
C SER A 64 12.94 3.62 9.20
N PRO A 65 13.36 3.19 10.41
CA PRO A 65 12.74 2.04 11.07
C PRO A 65 11.34 2.37 11.59
N ALA A 66 10.42 1.44 11.40
CA ALA A 66 9.16 1.41 12.13
C ALA A 66 9.44 1.14 13.61
N LEU A 67 8.90 2.00 14.48
CA LEU A 67 9.08 1.93 15.93
C LEU A 67 8.06 0.99 16.62
N GLY A 68 7.07 0.52 15.87
CA GLY A 68 5.99 -0.36 16.34
C GLY A 68 4.74 -0.23 15.49
N GLY A 69 3.68 -0.93 15.88
CA GLY A 69 2.43 -1.05 15.14
C GLY A 69 2.24 -2.46 14.58
N SER A 70 1.79 -2.57 13.33
CA SER A 70 1.64 -3.84 12.62
C SER A 70 2.97 -4.57 12.35
N TYR A 71 4.10 -3.84 12.39
CA TYR A 71 5.45 -4.36 12.24
C TYR A 71 6.47 -3.39 12.87
N SER A 72 7.76 -3.77 12.87
CA SER A 72 8.87 -2.95 13.38
C SER A 72 10.15 -3.19 12.57
N GLY A 73 11.11 -2.27 12.65
CA GLY A 73 12.36 -2.35 11.90
C GLY A 73 12.30 -1.64 10.53
N VAL A 74 13.38 -1.73 9.76
CA VAL A 74 13.47 -1.13 8.43
C VAL A 74 12.80 -2.05 7.42
N GLU A 75 11.51 -1.83 7.22
CA GLU A 75 10.65 -2.66 6.38
C GLU A 75 9.91 -1.77 5.36
N PRO A 76 10.51 -1.48 4.19
CA PRO A 76 9.97 -0.50 3.24
C PRO A 76 8.58 -0.88 2.70
N MET A 77 8.33 -2.19 2.57
CA MET A 77 7.06 -2.76 2.12
C MET A 77 6.16 -3.20 3.30
N GLY A 78 6.54 -2.88 4.53
CA GLY A 78 5.87 -3.26 5.77
C GLY A 78 4.37 -3.03 5.74
N LEU A 79 3.97 -1.80 5.38
CA LEU A 79 2.56 -1.40 5.29
C LEU A 79 1.73 -2.25 4.32
N LEU A 80 2.35 -2.85 3.30
CA LEU A 80 1.65 -3.63 2.27
C LEU A 80 1.56 -5.11 2.65
N TRP A 81 2.66 -5.73 3.07
CA TRP A 81 2.63 -7.16 3.42
C TRP A 81 1.95 -7.42 4.77
N SER A 82 1.95 -6.44 5.69
CA SER A 82 1.33 -6.56 7.01
C SER A 82 -0.16 -6.17 7.03
N LEU A 83 -0.80 -5.99 5.87
CA LEU A 83 -2.22 -5.69 5.78
C LEU A 83 -3.05 -6.81 6.41
N GLN A 84 -3.93 -6.44 7.34
CA GLN A 84 -4.84 -7.36 8.00
C GLN A 84 -6.29 -6.91 7.81
N SER A 85 -7.20 -7.87 7.66
CA SER A 85 -8.62 -7.56 7.60
C SER A 85 -9.11 -7.02 8.93
N LYS A 86 -9.99 -6.02 8.86
CA LYS A 86 -10.69 -5.49 10.04
C LYS A 86 -11.68 -6.51 10.60
N SER A 87 -12.30 -7.32 9.73
CA SER A 87 -13.14 -8.45 10.15
C SER A 87 -12.30 -9.72 10.37
N PRO A 88 -12.56 -10.50 11.42
CA PRO A 88 -11.81 -11.72 11.67
C PRO A 88 -12.03 -12.77 10.56
N TYR A 89 -11.01 -13.58 10.32
CA TYR A 89 -11.04 -14.74 9.40
C TYR A 89 -11.32 -14.43 7.92
N LYS A 90 -11.11 -13.18 7.49
CA LYS A 90 -11.19 -12.81 6.07
C LYS A 90 -9.83 -12.91 5.39
N ARG A 91 -9.85 -13.36 4.15
CA ARG A 91 -8.68 -13.41 3.26
C ARG A 91 -8.88 -12.40 2.14
N LEU A 92 -7.82 -11.66 1.83
CA LEU A 92 -7.81 -10.71 0.73
C LEU A 92 -8.17 -11.41 -0.59
N ALA A 93 -9.22 -10.94 -1.25
CA ALA A 93 -9.72 -11.55 -2.48
C ALA A 93 -9.55 -10.61 -3.69
N LYS A 94 -8.78 -11.06 -4.69
CA LYS A 94 -8.71 -10.46 -6.02
C LYS A 94 -9.20 -11.44 -7.07
N ARG A 95 -10.31 -11.14 -7.73
CA ARG A 95 -10.90 -11.95 -8.82
C ARG A 95 -10.77 -11.26 -10.16
N ASN A 96 -10.95 -9.94 -10.22
CA ASN A 96 -10.86 -9.19 -11.46
C ASN A 96 -9.46 -8.58 -11.67
N VAL A 97 -8.59 -9.31 -12.37
CA VAL A 97 -7.22 -8.85 -12.70
C VAL A 97 -7.17 -7.61 -13.61
N LEU A 98 -8.30 -7.19 -14.20
CA LEU A 98 -8.37 -6.02 -15.09
C LEU A 98 -8.47 -4.70 -14.32
N THR A 99 -8.69 -4.74 -13.01
CA THR A 99 -8.75 -3.54 -12.16
C THR A 99 -7.62 -3.57 -11.14
N PRO A 100 -7.11 -2.40 -10.71
CA PRO A 100 -6.12 -2.35 -9.64
C PRO A 100 -6.79 -2.60 -8.28
N PHE A 101 -5.95 -2.79 -7.26
CA PHE A 101 -6.31 -2.39 -5.91
C PHE A 101 -5.85 -0.95 -5.66
N CYS A 102 -6.67 -0.16 -4.98
CA CYS A 102 -6.28 1.16 -4.51
C CYS A 102 -5.82 1.04 -3.05
N VAL A 103 -4.56 1.39 -2.79
CA VAL A 103 -4.01 1.46 -1.44
C VAL A 103 -3.91 2.94 -1.07
N ASP A 104 -4.66 3.35 -0.06
CA ASP A 104 -4.56 4.67 0.51
C ASP A 104 -3.47 4.68 1.58
N PHE A 105 -2.53 5.60 1.44
CA PHE A 105 -1.51 5.89 2.44
C PHE A 105 -1.84 7.20 3.13
N GLU A 106 -1.92 7.16 4.45
CA GLU A 106 -2.31 8.28 5.30
C GLU A 106 -1.25 8.50 6.37
N VAL A 107 -0.94 9.77 6.64
CA VAL A 107 0.01 10.17 7.69
C VAL A 107 -0.76 10.91 8.76
N TYR A 108 -0.71 10.40 9.99
CA TYR A 108 -1.33 10.98 11.17
C TYR A 108 -0.30 11.61 12.10
N GLU A 109 -0.70 12.65 12.82
CA GLU A 109 0.13 13.28 13.83
C GLU A 109 0.28 12.38 15.07
N GLY A 110 1.52 12.22 15.54
CA GLY A 110 1.83 11.50 16.78
C GLY A 110 1.76 9.98 16.66
N HIS A 111 1.97 9.32 17.80
CA HIS A 111 1.85 7.86 17.98
C HIS A 111 0.59 7.47 18.76
N GLY A 112 -0.26 8.44 19.09
CA GLY A 112 -1.53 8.24 19.79
C GLY A 112 -2.68 8.00 18.82
N ASP A 113 -3.86 8.49 19.19
CA ASP A 113 -5.07 8.31 18.38
C ASP A 113 -4.92 8.96 17.00
N MET A 114 -5.12 8.16 15.94
CA MET A 114 -5.07 8.58 14.53
C MET A 114 -6.25 9.49 14.15
N SER A 115 -6.32 10.66 14.80
CA SER A 115 -7.41 11.63 14.73
C SER A 115 -7.07 12.82 13.82
N ARG A 116 -5.80 13.25 13.80
CA ARG A 116 -5.34 14.38 12.98
C ARG A 116 -4.55 13.91 11.77
N LEU A 117 -5.20 13.91 10.61
CA LEU A 117 -4.59 13.62 9.32
C LEU A 117 -3.70 14.79 8.88
N LEU A 118 -2.45 14.50 8.53
CA LEU A 118 -1.47 15.46 8.05
C LEU A 118 -1.36 15.46 6.52
N GLY A 119 -1.44 14.29 5.90
CA GLY A 119 -1.31 14.12 4.45
C GLY A 119 -1.79 12.73 4.01
N LYS A 120 -2.11 12.59 2.73
CA LYS A 120 -2.51 11.31 2.13
C LYS A 120 -2.16 11.21 0.65
N CYS A 121 -2.05 10.00 0.13
CA CYS A 121 -2.04 9.71 -1.30
C CYS A 121 -2.63 8.32 -1.57
N THR A 122 -3.01 8.05 -2.81
CA THR A 122 -3.48 6.72 -3.24
C THR A 122 -2.50 6.14 -4.24
N ASN A 123 -2.14 4.86 -4.06
CA ASN A 123 -1.37 4.08 -5.02
C ASN A 123 -2.27 3.02 -5.66
N GLU A 124 -2.30 3.01 -7.00
CA GLU A 124 -2.98 1.95 -7.76
C GLU A 124 -2.00 0.79 -8.01
N ARG A 125 -2.36 -0.40 -7.51
CA ARG A 125 -1.60 -1.63 -7.65
C ARG A 125 -2.29 -2.56 -8.65
N TRP A 126 -1.77 -2.59 -9.87
CA TRP A 126 -2.33 -3.30 -11.02
C TRP A 126 -1.90 -4.78 -11.05
N PHE A 127 -2.80 -5.65 -11.53
CA PHE A 127 -2.52 -7.10 -11.64
C PHE A 127 -2.17 -7.54 -13.06
N LEU A 128 -2.30 -6.63 -14.02
CA LEU A 128 -1.99 -6.86 -15.41
C LEU A 128 -1.03 -5.79 -15.89
N ARG A 129 0.13 -6.21 -16.40
CA ARG A 129 1.08 -5.31 -17.06
C ARG A 129 0.49 -4.80 -18.38
N GLU A 130 0.84 -3.58 -18.72
CA GLU A 130 0.50 -2.99 -20.01
C GLU A 130 0.96 -3.90 -21.16
N GLY A 131 0.08 -4.08 -22.15
CA GLY A 131 0.33 -4.93 -23.32
C GLY A 131 0.08 -6.43 -23.12
N VAL A 132 -0.07 -6.92 -21.89
CA VAL A 132 -0.42 -8.34 -21.66
C VAL A 132 -1.83 -8.64 -22.19
N LYS A 133 -1.94 -9.66 -23.02
CA LYS A 133 -3.21 -10.11 -23.59
C LYS A 133 -3.86 -11.15 -22.68
N ARG A 134 -5.11 -10.93 -22.31
CA ARG A 134 -5.94 -11.87 -21.53
C ARG A 134 -6.93 -12.57 -22.45
N ILE A 135 -6.80 -13.88 -22.61
CA ILE A 135 -7.61 -14.69 -23.54
C ILE A 135 -8.36 -15.77 -22.76
N SER A 136 -9.69 -15.82 -22.93
CA SER A 136 -10.50 -16.91 -22.36
C SER A 136 -10.37 -18.16 -23.23
N VAL A 137 -9.97 -19.28 -22.64
CA VAL A 137 -9.79 -20.56 -23.36
C VAL A 137 -10.91 -21.52 -23.00
N ARG A 138 -11.61 -22.02 -24.02
CA ARG A 138 -12.69 -23.01 -23.90
C ARG A 138 -12.52 -24.07 -24.99
N GLU A 139 -11.73 -25.08 -24.71
CA GLU A 139 -11.39 -26.15 -25.66
C GLU A 139 -11.73 -27.52 -25.06
N GLY A 140 -12.76 -28.17 -25.61
CA GLY A 140 -13.29 -29.43 -25.06
C GLY A 140 -13.70 -29.27 -23.58
N ARG A 141 -13.02 -30.00 -22.68
CA ARG A 141 -13.24 -29.91 -21.22
C ARG A 141 -12.41 -28.82 -20.54
N LEU A 142 -11.44 -28.22 -21.23
CA LEU A 142 -10.57 -27.18 -20.68
C LEU A 142 -11.32 -25.85 -20.55
N LYS A 143 -11.33 -25.29 -19.34
CA LYS A 143 -11.81 -23.93 -19.05
C LYS A 143 -10.70 -23.19 -18.32
N ALA A 144 -10.07 -22.24 -19.00
CA ALA A 144 -8.91 -21.52 -18.47
C ALA A 144 -8.88 -20.06 -18.94
N THR A 145 -7.94 -19.30 -18.40
CA THR A 145 -7.56 -17.98 -18.92
C THR A 145 -6.07 -18.01 -19.22
N LEU A 146 -5.71 -17.71 -20.48
CA LEU A 146 -4.33 -17.59 -20.93
C LEU A 146 -3.92 -16.11 -20.88
N PHE A 147 -2.70 -15.86 -20.41
CA PHE A 147 -2.07 -14.56 -20.40
C PHE A 147 -0.83 -14.61 -21.28
N LEU A 148 -0.74 -13.74 -22.28
CA LEU A 148 0.41 -13.64 -23.18
C LEU A 148 1.13 -12.31 -22.98
N PRO A 149 2.48 -12.28 -22.99
CA PRO A 149 3.24 -11.04 -22.97
C PRO A 149 2.93 -10.17 -24.21
N PRO A 150 3.26 -8.87 -24.17
CA PRO A 150 3.15 -7.97 -25.33
C PRO A 150 3.89 -8.49 -26.57
#